data_AF-A0A8J8PHW3-F1
#
_entry.id   AF-A0A8J8PHW3-F1
#
_cell.length_a   1.000
_cell.length_b   1.000
_cell.length_c   1.000
_cell.angle_alpha   90.00
_cell.angle_beta   90.00
_cell.angle_gamma   90.00
#
_symmetry.space_group_name_H-M   'P 1'
#
loop_
_entity.id
_entity.type
_entity.pdbx_description
1 polymer ?
#
loop_
_entity_poly.entity_id
_entity_poly.type
_entity_poly.pdbx_seq_one_letter_code
_entity_poly.pdbx_strand_id
1 'polypeptide(L)'
;TVNSYKRFKELVTPNIMGIGTERHYIVRIPNSYRDSHYIEFRLADPLSNPYLLLASMIYAGIDGIERNLTPNLNEYYGNLPQTLKESLQKLDSDNYMKYNLGQELINTYINLKNIEIEEYESQITKWEREYYLKAGW
;
A
#
# COMPACT_ATOMS: atom_id res chain seq x y z
N THR A 1 -2.81 7.85 0.39
CA THR A 1 -3.91 8.82 0.15
C THR A 1 -4.80 8.29 -0.95
N VAL A 2 -5.94 8.91 -1.24
CA VAL A 2 -6.75 8.52 -2.42
C VAL A 2 -5.93 8.60 -3.72
N ASN A 3 -5.04 9.60 -3.82
CA ASN A 3 -4.20 9.81 -5.00
C ASN A 3 -3.12 8.72 -5.18
N SER A 4 -2.61 8.12 -4.10
CA SER A 4 -1.61 7.04 -4.15
C SER A 4 -2.01 5.90 -5.09
N TYR A 5 -3.30 5.55 -5.12
CA TYR A 5 -3.81 4.43 -5.94
C TYR A 5 -3.89 4.77 -7.43
N LYS A 6 -3.91 6.05 -7.80
CA LYS A 6 -3.83 6.45 -9.22
C LYS A 6 -2.49 6.06 -9.83
N ARG A 7 -1.44 5.89 -9.01
CA ARG A 7 -0.10 5.45 -9.44
C ARG A 7 -0.12 4.03 -10.03
N PHE A 8 -1.05 3.15 -9.64
CA PHE A 8 -1.19 1.83 -10.25
C PHE A 8 -1.55 1.86 -11.74
N LYS A 9 -1.99 3.01 -12.27
CA LYS A 9 -2.23 3.21 -13.70
C LYS A 9 -0.94 3.51 -14.48
N GLU A 10 0.16 3.82 -13.78
CA GLU A 10 1.46 4.07 -14.40
C GLU A 10 2.19 2.73 -14.69
N LEU A 11 2.81 2.62 -15.87
CA LEU A 11 3.51 1.41 -16.32
C LEU A 11 4.69 1.01 -15.42
N VAL A 12 5.27 1.97 -14.71
CA VAL A 12 6.48 1.77 -13.88
C VAL A 12 6.17 1.35 -12.44
N THR A 13 4.90 1.35 -12.05
CA THR A 13 4.49 1.05 -10.68
C THR A 13 4.56 -0.44 -10.41
N PRO A 14 5.23 -0.87 -9.32
CA PRO A 14 5.23 -2.27 -8.93
C PRO A 14 3.81 -2.68 -8.51
N ASN A 15 3.27 -3.71 -9.17
CA ASN A 15 1.90 -4.19 -8.97
C ASN A 15 1.82 -5.69 -8.62
N ILE A 16 2.95 -6.41 -8.63
CA ILE A 16 3.00 -7.83 -8.27
C ILE A 16 3.25 -7.95 -6.77
N MET A 17 2.26 -8.46 -6.03
CA MET A 17 2.41 -8.78 -4.61
C MET A 17 3.29 -10.02 -4.46
N GLY A 18 4.59 -9.79 -4.30
CA GLY A 18 5.59 -10.82 -4.11
C GLY A 18 7.00 -10.27 -4.02
N ILE A 19 7.95 -11.21 -3.95
CA ILE A 19 9.38 -10.93 -3.88
C ILE A 19 10.09 -11.44 -5.13
N GLY A 20 10.97 -10.64 -5.72
CA GLY A 20 11.73 -11.06 -6.89
C GLY A 20 12.85 -10.09 -7.26
N THR A 21 13.59 -10.40 -8.32
CA THR A 21 14.70 -9.55 -8.80
C THR A 21 14.23 -8.42 -9.72
N GLU A 22 13.08 -8.64 -10.37
CA GLU A 22 12.47 -7.72 -11.33
C GLU A 22 11.81 -6.50 -10.68
N ARG A 23 11.67 -5.42 -11.46
CA ARG A 23 11.16 -4.12 -10.98
C ARG A 23 9.65 -4.07 -10.70
N HIS A 24 8.91 -5.09 -11.16
CA HIS A 24 7.45 -5.17 -11.04
C HIS A 24 6.98 -5.73 -9.68
N TYR A 25 7.88 -6.37 -8.91
CA TYR A 25 7.61 -6.86 -7.57
C TYR A 25 7.62 -5.72 -6.54
N ILE A 26 6.71 -5.81 -5.55
CA ILE A 26 6.66 -4.83 -4.45
C ILE A 26 7.87 -4.91 -3.51
N VAL A 27 8.41 -6.13 -3.30
CA VAL A 27 9.68 -6.35 -2.60
C VAL A 27 10.68 -6.83 -3.63
N ARG A 28 11.76 -6.07 -3.81
CA ARG A 28 12.80 -6.43 -4.78
C ARG A 28 14.10 -6.80 -4.08
N ILE A 29 14.72 -7.86 -4.58
CA ILE A 29 16.09 -8.26 -4.24
C ILE A 29 17.01 -7.74 -5.36
N PRO A 30 17.85 -6.73 -5.09
CA PRO A 30 18.80 -6.20 -6.06
C PRO A 30 19.87 -7.22 -6.43
N ASN A 31 20.46 -7.10 -7.63
CA ASN A 31 21.58 -7.97 -8.03
C ASN A 31 22.79 -7.82 -7.09
N SER A 32 22.97 -6.63 -6.49
CA SER A 32 24.00 -6.35 -5.48
C SER A 32 23.68 -6.89 -4.09
N TYR A 33 22.59 -7.65 -3.91
CA TYR A 33 22.16 -8.16 -2.60
C TYR A 33 23.28 -8.93 -1.88
N ARG A 34 24.08 -9.71 -2.60
CA ARG A 34 25.20 -10.47 -2.00
C ARG A 34 26.25 -9.59 -1.33
N ASP A 35 26.42 -8.36 -1.82
CA ASP A 35 27.43 -7.44 -1.28
C ASP A 35 26.81 -6.51 -0.22
N SER A 36 25.57 -6.08 -0.44
CA SER A 36 24.93 -4.98 0.29
C SER A 36 23.82 -5.41 1.25
N HIS A 37 23.38 -6.67 1.18
CA HIS A 37 22.43 -7.31 2.11
C HIS A 37 21.14 -6.51 2.37
N TYR A 38 20.64 -5.77 1.37
CA TYR A 38 19.40 -5.00 1.50
C TYR A 38 18.34 -5.43 0.49
N ILE A 39 17.08 -5.27 0.89
CA ILE A 39 15.91 -5.43 0.02
C ILE A 39 15.24 -4.07 -0.21
N GLU A 40 14.56 -3.92 -1.34
CA GLU A 40 13.86 -2.70 -1.71
C GLU A 40 12.35 -2.89 -1.56
N PHE A 41 11.71 -2.10 -0.69
CA PHE A 41 10.25 -1.97 -0.71
C PHE A 41 9.85 -0.84 -1.68
N ARG A 42 9.15 -1.20 -2.76
CA ARG A 42 8.92 -0.31 -3.90
C ARG A 42 7.51 0.24 -3.98
N LEU A 43 6.62 -0.22 -3.11
CA LEU A 43 5.21 0.18 -3.13
C LEU A 43 4.96 1.52 -2.42
N ALA A 44 5.85 1.97 -1.55
CA ALA A 44 5.70 3.26 -0.87
C ALA A 44 5.69 4.44 -1.86
N ASP A 45 5.01 5.51 -1.48
CA ASP A 45 4.97 6.79 -2.22
C ASP A 45 5.38 7.95 -1.29
N PRO A 46 5.81 9.12 -1.82
CA PRO A 46 6.35 10.21 -1.01
C PRO A 46 5.33 10.89 -0.07
N LEU A 47 4.03 10.58 -0.19
CA LEU A 47 2.99 11.04 0.72
C LEU A 47 2.83 10.12 1.94
N SER A 48 3.56 9.00 1.99
CA SER A 48 3.57 8.10 3.13
C SER A 48 4.25 8.77 4.32
N ASN A 49 3.68 8.64 5.52
CA ASN A 49 4.40 9.03 6.73
C ASN A 49 5.60 8.07 6.92
N PRO A 50 6.86 8.56 6.91
CA PRO A 50 8.03 7.69 6.93
C PRO A 50 8.16 6.87 8.22
N TYR A 51 7.70 7.41 9.35
CA TYR A 51 7.73 6.71 10.63
C TYR A 51 6.74 5.54 10.65
N LEU A 52 5.50 5.79 10.21
CA LEU A 52 4.49 4.72 10.15
C LEU A 52 4.86 3.67 9.11
N LEU A 53 5.36 4.08 7.95
CA LEU A 53 5.83 3.16 6.92
C LEU A 53 6.93 2.23 7.44
N LEU A 54 7.97 2.80 8.07
CA LEU A 54 9.09 2.02 8.60
C LEU A 54 8.62 1.08 9.72
N ALA A 55 7.80 1.58 10.65
CA ALA A 55 7.26 0.77 11.73
C ALA A 55 6.41 -0.40 11.21
N SER A 56 5.51 -0.16 10.25
CA SER A 56 4.72 -1.22 9.61
C SER A 56 5.59 -2.25 8.91
N MET A 57 6.66 -1.84 8.22
CA MET A 57 7.59 -2.77 7.58
C MET A 57 8.33 -3.64 8.60
N ILE A 58 8.81 -3.05 9.70
CA ILE A 58 9.50 -3.77 10.77
C ILE A 58 8.57 -4.80 11.40
N TYR A 59 7.36 -4.40 11.80
CA TYR A 59 6.41 -5.31 12.43
C TYR A 59 5.94 -6.42 11.48
N ALA A 60 5.74 -6.14 10.18
CA ALA A 60 5.42 -7.17 9.20
C ALA A 60 6.57 -8.19 9.05
N GLY A 61 7.82 -7.71 9.09
CA GLY A 61 9.00 -8.59 9.08
C GLY A 61 9.08 -9.47 10.32
N ILE A 62 8.82 -8.90 11.50
CA ILE A 62 8.78 -9.64 12.77
C ILE A 62 7.66 -10.70 12.74
N ASP A 63 6.44 -10.35 12.28
CA ASP A 63 5.32 -11.31 12.15
C ASP A 63 5.72 -12.51 11.27
N GLY A 64 6.39 -12.23 10.15
CA GLY A 64 6.89 -13.28 9.25
C GLY A 64 7.90 -14.20 9.93
N ILE A 65 8.81 -13.66 10.74
CA ILE A 65 9.80 -14.43 11.50
C ILE A 65 9.11 -15.28 12.57
N GLU A 66 8.23 -14.69 13.39
CA GLU A 66 7.52 -15.40 14.47
C GLU A 66 6.65 -16.53 13.94
N ARG A 67 6.06 -16.35 12.76
CA ARG A 67 5.22 -17.36 12.08
C ARG A 67 6.02 -18.32 11.19
N ASN A 68 7.34 -18.20 11.14
CA ASN A 68 8.23 -18.99 10.29
C ASN A 68 7.81 -19.00 8.80
N LEU A 69 7.35 -17.85 8.29
CA LEU A 69 6.97 -17.71 6.90
C LEU A 69 8.21 -17.69 6.02
N THR A 70 8.26 -18.59 5.04
CA THR A 70 9.33 -18.61 4.03
C THR A 70 8.77 -18.02 2.73
N PRO A 71 9.22 -16.84 2.30
CA PRO A 71 8.82 -16.28 1.02
C PRO A 71 9.54 -17.02 -0.12
N ASN A 72 8.79 -17.40 -1.16
CA ASN A 72 9.37 -17.96 -2.38
C ASN A 72 9.61 -16.84 -3.40
N LEU A 73 10.77 -16.89 -4.06
CA LEU A 73 11.10 -15.95 -5.13
C LEU A 73 10.16 -16.15 -6.32
N ASN A 74 9.69 -15.03 -6.87
CA ASN A 74 8.79 -14.95 -8.01
C ASN A 74 7.41 -15.58 -7.78
N GLU A 75 7.05 -15.87 -6.53
CA GLU A 75 5.70 -16.29 -6.18
C GLU A 75 4.74 -15.09 -6.16
N TYR A 76 3.52 -15.33 -6.66
CA TYR A 76 2.43 -14.37 -6.64
C TYR A 76 1.51 -14.65 -5.44
N TYR A 77 1.45 -13.72 -4.50
CA TYR A 77 0.67 -13.87 -3.27
C TYR A 77 -0.76 -13.31 -3.36
N GLY A 78 -1.17 -12.78 -4.51
CA GLY A 78 -2.50 -12.19 -4.72
C GLY A 78 -2.48 -10.73 -5.20
N ASN A 79 -3.65 -10.10 -5.17
CA ASN A 79 -3.83 -8.71 -5.62
C ASN A 79 -3.62 -7.72 -4.48
N LEU A 80 -2.90 -6.63 -4.80
CA LEU A 80 -2.84 -5.46 -3.93
C LEU A 80 -4.23 -4.79 -3.85
N PRO A 81 -4.56 -4.13 -2.72
CA PRO A 81 -5.72 -3.26 -2.66
C PRO A 81 -5.69 -2.19 -3.77
N GLN A 82 -6.80 -2.02 -4.47
CA GLN A 82 -6.92 -1.08 -5.60
C GLN A 82 -7.43 0.29 -5.17
N THR A 83 -7.93 0.41 -3.93
CA THR A 83 -8.44 1.66 -3.37
C THR A 83 -7.92 1.89 -1.95
N LEU A 84 -7.96 3.15 -1.51
CA LEU A 84 -7.64 3.50 -0.11
C LEU A 84 -8.59 2.78 0.84
N LYS A 85 -9.88 2.72 0.49
CA LYS A 85 -10.92 2.03 1.27
C LYS A 85 -10.59 0.55 1.49
N GLU A 86 -10.21 -0.18 0.44
CA GLU A 86 -9.79 -1.58 0.56
C GLU A 86 -8.56 -1.75 1.47
N SER A 87 -7.59 -0.83 1.40
CA SER A 87 -6.40 -0.90 2.27
C SER A 87 -6.74 -0.63 3.73
N LEU A 88 -7.65 0.30 4.01
CA LEU A 88 -8.13 0.54 5.37
C LEU A 88 -8.89 -0.66 5.92
N GLN A 89 -9.69 -1.35 5.11
CA GLN A 89 -10.36 -2.60 5.51
C GLN A 89 -9.35 -3.71 5.83
N LYS A 90 -8.29 -3.84 5.03
CA LYS A 90 -7.20 -4.80 5.30
C LYS A 90 -6.48 -4.48 6.60
N LEU A 91 -6.14 -3.20 6.82
CA LEU A 91 -5.53 -2.74 8.08
C LEU A 91 -6.46 -2.96 9.27
N ASP A 92 -7.76 -2.73 9.11
CA ASP A 92 -8.75 -2.96 10.16
C ASP A 92 -8.86 -4.45 10.53
N SER A 93 -8.71 -5.35 9.55
CA SER A 93 -8.71 -6.80 9.80
C SER A 93 -7.38 -7.34 10.37
N ASP A 94 -6.32 -6.53 10.42
CA ASP A 94 -4.99 -6.96 10.85
C ASP A 94 -4.80 -6.77 12.36
N ASN A 95 -5.13 -7.82 13.11
CA ASN A 95 -4.98 -7.84 14.57
C ASN A 95 -3.52 -7.74 15.03
N TYR A 96 -2.57 -8.26 14.24
CA TYR A 96 -1.16 -8.22 14.62
C TYR A 96 -0.64 -6.79 14.55
N MET A 97 -0.96 -6.06 13.48
CA MET A 97 -0.61 -4.64 13.36
C MET A 97 -1.31 -3.81 14.44
N LYS A 98 -2.59 -4.05 14.69
CA LYS A 98 -3.36 -3.37 15.75
C LYS A 98 -2.74 -3.53 17.13
N TYR A 99 -2.31 -4.74 17.46
CA TYR A 99 -1.65 -5.00 18.74
C TYR A 99 -0.31 -4.28 18.85
N ASN A 100 0.54 -4.38 17.82
CA ASN A 100 1.93 -3.91 17.88
C ASN A 100 2.11 -2.41 17.68
N LEU A 101 1.37 -1.79 16.74
CA LEU A 101 1.41 -0.34 16.52
C LEU A 101 0.51 0.44 17.48
N GLY A 102 -0.43 -0.25 18.13
CA GLY A 102 -1.40 0.33 19.04
C GLY A 102 -2.78 0.46 18.39
N GLN A 103 -3.77 -0.14 19.05
CA GLN A 103 -5.15 -0.19 18.58
C GLN A 103 -5.76 1.20 18.38
N GLU A 104 -5.50 2.11 19.32
CA GLU A 104 -5.99 3.49 19.28
C GLU A 104 -5.38 4.27 18.11
N LEU A 105 -4.08 4.09 17.86
CA LEU A 105 -3.37 4.72 16.73
C LEU A 105 -3.97 4.28 15.40
N ILE A 106 -4.13 2.95 15.20
CA ILE A 106 -4.69 2.41 13.96
C ILE A 106 -6.14 2.83 13.75
N ASN A 107 -6.98 2.77 14.80
CA ASN A 107 -8.38 3.20 14.70
C ASN A 107 -8.49 4.69 14.35
N THR A 108 -7.69 5.54 15.00
CA THR A 108 -7.65 6.97 14.71
C THR A 108 -7.18 7.22 13.28
N TYR A 109 -6.14 6.52 12.83
CA TYR A 109 -5.66 6.62 11.44
C TYR A 109 -6.73 6.21 10.43
N ILE A 110 -7.41 5.09 10.64
CA ILE A 110 -8.51 4.62 9.78
C ILE A 110 -9.63 5.65 9.73
N ASN A 111 -10.07 6.19 10.88
CA ASN A 111 -11.11 7.21 10.95
C ASN A 111 -10.73 8.47 10.15
N LEU A 112 -9.51 8.98 10.34
CA LEU A 112 -9.01 10.13 9.60
C LEU A 112 -8.99 9.88 8.08
N LYS A 113 -8.60 8.67 7.65
CA LYS A 113 -8.56 8.31 6.24
C LYS A 113 -9.95 8.05 5.64
N ASN A 114 -10.92 7.59 6.43
CA ASN A 114 -12.31 7.50 5.98
C ASN A 114 -12.91 8.89 5.75
N ILE A 115 -12.60 9.86 6.61
CA ILE A 115 -13.01 11.27 6.39
C ILE A 115 -12.38 11.81 5.09
N GLU A 116 -11.09 11.55 4.82
CA GLU A 116 -10.43 11.91 3.55
C GLU A 116 -11.15 11.29 2.33
N ILE A 117 -11.58 10.03 2.44
CA ILE A 117 -12.33 9.34 1.37
C ILE A 117 -13.70 10.00 1.17
N GLU A 118 -14.46 10.21 2.23
CA GLU A 118 -15.79 10.83 2.17
C GLU A 118 -15.72 12.24 1.57
N GLU A 119 -14.73 13.03 1.99
CA GLU A 119 -14.50 14.36 1.44
C GLU A 119 -14.19 14.29 -0.06
N TYR A 120 -13.32 13.39 -0.49
CA TYR A 120 -12.98 13.18 -1.91
C TYR A 120 -14.19 12.71 -2.73
N GLU A 121 -14.95 11.73 -2.24
CA GLU A 121 -16.11 11.15 -2.93
C GLU A 121 -17.28 12.15 -3.05
N SER A 122 -17.36 13.14 -2.15
CA SER A 122 -18.34 14.22 -2.22
C SER A 122 -18.04 15.28 -3.30
N GLN A 123 -16.82 15.30 -3.85
CA GLN A 123 -16.41 16.31 -4.83
C GLN A 123 -16.94 15.97 -6.22
N ILE A 124 -17.55 16.96 -6.89
CA ILE A 124 -17.76 16.91 -8.35
C ILE A 124 -16.53 17.49 -9.03
N THR A 125 -15.68 16.63 -9.57
CA THR A 125 -14.41 16.99 -10.18
C THR A 125 -14.60 17.73 -11.50
N LYS A 126 -13.57 18.51 -11.89
CA LYS A 126 -13.54 19.17 -13.20
C LYS A 126 -13.65 18.16 -14.35
N TRP A 127 -13.01 16.98 -14.22
CA TRP A 127 -13.10 15.92 -15.22
C TRP A 127 -14.54 15.43 -15.39
N GLU A 128 -15.27 15.18 -14.30
CA GLU A 128 -16.69 14.79 -14.36
C GLU A 128 -17.55 15.86 -15.01
N ARG A 129 -17.35 17.14 -14.65
CA ARG A 129 -18.06 18.25 -15.29
C ARG A 129 -17.78 18.30 -16.79
N GLU A 130 -16.52 18.25 -17.20
CA GLU A 130 -16.14 18.32 -18.61
C GLU A 130 -16.62 17.11 -19.41
N TYR A 131 -16.61 15.93 -18.81
CA TYR A 131 -17.02 14.69 -19.47
C TYR A 131 -18.54 14.57 -19.58
N TYR A 132 -19.27 14.77 -18.47
CA TYR A 132 -20.72 14.56 -18.42
C TYR A 132 -21.54 15.79 -18.84
N LEU A 133 -21.08 17.04 -18.60
CA LEU A 133 -21.82 18.23 -19.03
C LEU A 133 -21.64 18.56 -20.52
N LYS A 134 -20.53 18.15 -21.16
CA LYS A 134 -20.36 18.27 -22.62
C LYS A 134 -21.07 17.17 -23.40
N ALA A 135 -21.39 16.05 -22.76
CA ALA A 135 -22.05 14.91 -23.40
C ALA A 135 -23.53 15.15 -23.75
N GLY A 136 -24.05 16.36 -23.53
CA GLY A 136 -25.40 16.76 -23.92
C GLY A 136 -26.46 16.21 -22.99
N TRP A 137 -26.93 17.08 -22.10
CA TRP A 137 -28.35 17.15 -21.79
C TRP A 137 -28.98 18.18 -22.72
#